data_AF-A0A7C5P9B4-F1
#
_entry.id   AF-A0A7C5P9B4-F1
#
_cell.length_a   1.000
_cell.length_b   1.000
_cell.length_c   1.000
_cell.angle_alpha   90.00
_cell.angle_beta   90.00
_cell.angle_gamma   90.00
#
_symmetry.space_group_name_H-M   'P 1'
#
loop_
_entity.id
_entity.type
_entity.pdbx_description
1 polymer ?
#
loop_
_entity_poly.entity_id
_entity_poly.type
_entity_poly.pdbx_seq_one_letter_code
_entity_poly.pdbx_strand_id
1 'polypeptide(L)'
;MIPARFTGPGLVDLQLNGYACFDFNSLPWDWTEADFHRVGEALERRGVAAALPTFITDAPERMIARVKAWREMVEKDPSLARTFPLVHLEGPFLSPEDGPRGAHPREYCRTPKDLPRFLDQALEASGGRIGILTLAPELPGALELVEKAARAGITVALGHTAASRDVIRAAVDAGA
;
A
#
# COMPACT_ATOMS: atom_id res chain seq x y z
N MET A 1 -26.26 -2.74 27.03
CA MET A 1 -27.16 -3.06 25.91
C MET A 1 -26.56 -2.40 24.67
N ILE A 2 -26.06 -3.16 23.70
CA ILE A 2 -25.52 -2.57 22.46
C ILE A 2 -26.72 -2.16 21.60
N PRO A 3 -26.80 -0.92 21.09
CA PRO A 3 -27.94 -0.47 20.31
C PRO A 3 -28.09 -1.28 19.01
N ALA A 4 -29.34 -1.52 18.59
CA ALA A 4 -29.66 -2.31 17.39
C ALA A 4 -29.21 -1.65 16.08
N ARG A 5 -28.88 -0.35 16.10
CA ARG A 5 -28.30 0.40 15.00
C ARG A 5 -27.26 1.37 15.53
N PHE A 6 -26.14 1.48 14.82
CA PHE A 6 -25.06 2.40 15.10
C PHE A 6 -24.92 3.38 13.93
N THR A 7 -24.74 4.66 14.22
CA THR A 7 -24.46 5.70 13.23
C THR A 7 -23.17 6.39 13.63
N GLY A 8 -22.25 6.50 12.68
CA GLY A 8 -20.94 7.12 12.87
C GLY A 8 -20.29 7.46 11.53
N PRO A 9 -19.06 7.99 11.54
CA PRO A 9 -18.29 8.20 10.32
C PRO A 9 -18.12 6.89 9.54
N GLY A 10 -18.03 7.00 8.21
CA GLY A 10 -17.67 5.86 7.37
C GLY A 10 -16.29 5.31 7.74
N LEU A 11 -16.13 4.00 7.62
CA LEU A 11 -14.87 3.33 7.86
C LEU A 11 -13.85 3.69 6.77
N VAL A 12 -12.57 3.64 7.12
CA VAL A 12 -11.47 3.74 6.17
C VAL A 12 -10.67 2.44 6.21
N ASP A 13 -10.57 1.75 5.09
CA ASP A 13 -9.79 0.53 4.97
C ASP A 13 -8.37 0.86 4.49
N LEU A 14 -7.38 0.69 5.36
CA LEU A 14 -5.99 1.09 5.08
C LEU A 14 -5.23 0.04 4.25
N GLN A 15 -5.80 -1.15 4.05
CA GLN A 15 -5.10 -2.24 3.37
C GLN A 15 -6.06 -3.14 2.59
N LEU A 16 -6.30 -2.79 1.32
CA LEU A 16 -7.22 -3.49 0.43
C LEU A 16 -6.51 -4.05 -0.80
N ASN A 17 -6.11 -5.33 -0.75
CA ASN A 17 -5.48 -6.01 -1.88
C ASN A 17 -6.50 -6.24 -3.02
N GLY A 18 -7.77 -6.48 -2.67
CA GLY A 18 -8.85 -6.75 -3.61
C GLY A 18 -10.19 -7.00 -2.92
N TYR A 19 -11.30 -6.78 -3.62
CA TYR A 19 -12.65 -7.04 -3.11
C TYR A 19 -13.65 -7.25 -4.26
N ALA A 20 -14.81 -7.80 -3.95
CA ALA A 20 -15.90 -8.00 -4.91
C ALA A 20 -15.47 -8.71 -6.22
N CYS A 21 -14.59 -9.71 -6.12
CA CYS A 21 -13.98 -10.45 -7.24
C CYS A 21 -13.10 -9.59 -8.16
N PHE A 22 -12.45 -8.57 -7.61
CA PHE A 22 -11.40 -7.79 -8.26
C PHE A 22 -10.16 -7.79 -7.37
N ASP A 23 -8.98 -7.90 -7.98
CA ASP A 23 -7.68 -7.87 -7.30
C ASP A 23 -6.83 -6.75 -7.89
N PHE A 24 -6.43 -5.80 -7.06
CA PHE A 24 -5.55 -4.69 -7.45
C PHE A 24 -4.12 -5.16 -7.77
N ASN A 25 -3.81 -6.44 -7.56
CA ASN A 25 -2.53 -7.06 -7.90
C ASN A 25 -2.58 -7.88 -9.20
N SER A 26 -3.75 -7.91 -9.87
CA SER A 26 -3.84 -8.39 -11.26
C SER A 26 -3.08 -7.47 -12.22
N LEU A 27 -3.03 -7.86 -13.51
CA LEU A 27 -2.32 -7.09 -14.53
C LEU A 27 -3.09 -5.79 -14.84
N PRO A 28 -2.45 -4.61 -14.78
CA PRO A 28 -3.17 -3.35 -14.84
C PRO A 28 -3.84 -3.04 -16.18
N TRP A 29 -3.43 -3.70 -17.26
CA TRP A 29 -4.08 -3.56 -18.58
C TRP A 29 -5.40 -4.31 -18.69
N ASP A 30 -5.72 -5.18 -17.73
CA ASP A 30 -7.01 -5.88 -17.66
C ASP A 30 -8.04 -5.08 -16.83
N TRP A 31 -7.63 -3.99 -16.17
CA TRP A 31 -8.51 -3.19 -15.31
C TRP A 31 -9.46 -2.33 -16.11
N THR A 32 -10.70 -2.27 -15.64
CA THR A 32 -11.74 -1.38 -16.18
C THR A 32 -12.25 -0.42 -15.11
N GLU A 33 -12.83 0.71 -15.54
CA GLU A 33 -13.52 1.63 -14.64
C GLU A 33 -14.68 0.94 -13.91
N ALA A 34 -15.38 0.03 -14.60
CA ALA A 34 -16.46 -0.77 -14.01
C ALA A 34 -15.98 -1.64 -12.84
N ASP A 35 -14.74 -2.13 -12.86
CA ASP A 35 -14.16 -2.86 -11.73
C ASP A 35 -14.01 -1.98 -10.51
N PHE A 36 -13.47 -0.77 -10.68
CA PHE A 36 -13.25 0.19 -9.59
C PHE A 36 -14.59 0.65 -8.99
N HIS A 37 -15.60 0.93 -9.82
CA HIS A 37 -16.94 1.25 -9.35
C HIS A 37 -17.58 0.09 -8.59
N ARG A 38 -17.49 -1.14 -9.11
CA ARG A 38 -18.00 -2.34 -8.45
C ARG A 38 -17.38 -2.53 -7.07
N VAL A 39 -16.07 -2.33 -6.93
CA VAL A 39 -15.38 -2.39 -5.64
C VAL A 39 -15.90 -1.27 -4.72
N GLY A 40 -15.93 -0.02 -5.20
CA GLY A 40 -16.38 1.13 -4.41
C GLY A 40 -17.79 0.99 -3.87
N GLU A 41 -18.75 0.59 -4.70
CA GLU A 41 -20.13 0.33 -4.27
C GLU A 41 -20.22 -0.83 -3.27
N ALA A 42 -19.39 -1.87 -3.44
CA ALA A 42 -19.38 -2.99 -2.51
C ALA A 42 -18.82 -2.61 -1.14
N LEU A 43 -17.79 -1.75 -1.10
CA LEU A 43 -17.23 -1.15 0.12
C LEU A 43 -18.26 -0.26 0.82
N GLU A 44 -18.94 0.62 0.07
CA GLU A 44 -19.95 1.52 0.61
C GLU A 44 -21.11 0.75 1.28
N ARG A 45 -21.56 -0.36 0.66
CA ARG A 45 -22.56 -1.27 1.26
C ARG A 45 -22.11 -1.90 2.58
N ARG A 46 -20.81 -1.89 2.89
CA ARG A 46 -20.23 -2.33 4.16
C ARG A 46 -19.88 -1.18 5.11
N GLY A 47 -20.24 0.04 4.75
CA GLY A 47 -19.94 1.25 5.53
C GLY A 47 -18.51 1.74 5.39
N VAL A 48 -17.74 1.25 4.40
CA VAL A 48 -16.39 1.73 4.10
C VAL A 48 -16.52 2.89 3.11
N ALA A 49 -16.13 4.08 3.56
CA ALA A 49 -16.22 5.31 2.77
C ALA A 49 -14.95 5.59 1.95
N ALA A 50 -13.80 5.07 2.38
CA ALA A 50 -12.57 5.15 1.63
C ALA A 50 -11.70 3.91 1.88
N ALA A 51 -10.87 3.56 0.92
CA ALA A 51 -9.91 2.47 1.03
C ALA A 51 -8.59 2.83 0.34
N LEU A 52 -7.50 2.23 0.77
CA LEU A 52 -6.21 2.30 0.09
C LEU A 52 -6.01 1.01 -0.70
N PRO A 53 -6.06 1.03 -2.04
CA PRO A 53 -5.61 -0.09 -2.85
C PRO A 53 -4.18 -0.46 -2.47
N THR A 54 -3.97 -1.73 -2.13
CA THR A 54 -2.68 -2.23 -1.67
C THR A 54 -1.98 -3.01 -2.76
N PHE A 55 -0.82 -2.49 -3.18
CA PHE A 55 0.07 -3.17 -4.11
C PHE A 55 1.13 -3.94 -3.34
N ILE A 56 1.07 -5.26 -3.43
CA ILE A 56 1.97 -6.18 -2.73
C ILE A 56 3.29 -6.35 -3.50
N THR A 57 4.29 -6.86 -2.80
CA THR A 57 5.60 -7.26 -3.35
C THR A 57 5.46 -8.01 -4.67
N ASP A 58 6.05 -7.43 -5.71
CA ASP A 58 6.14 -7.99 -7.04
C ASP A 58 7.38 -7.41 -7.74
N ALA A 59 7.62 -7.73 -9.01
CA ALA A 59 8.65 -7.04 -9.80
C ALA A 59 8.46 -5.51 -9.71
N PRO A 60 9.52 -4.72 -9.45
CA PRO A 60 9.40 -3.27 -9.22
C PRO A 60 8.65 -2.56 -10.35
N GLU A 61 8.92 -2.93 -11.59
CA GLU A 61 8.29 -2.34 -12.78
C GLU A 61 6.78 -2.61 -12.82
N ARG A 62 6.33 -3.78 -12.34
CA ARG A 62 4.91 -4.13 -12.24
C ARG A 62 4.21 -3.36 -11.13
N MET A 63 4.86 -3.20 -9.98
CA MET A 63 4.33 -2.37 -8.89
C MET A 63 4.15 -0.92 -9.37
N ILE A 64 5.15 -0.34 -10.03
CA ILE A 64 5.08 1.01 -10.60
C ILE A 64 3.99 1.12 -11.67
N ALA A 65 3.85 0.12 -12.55
CA ALA A 65 2.80 0.09 -13.56
C ALA A 65 1.39 0.08 -12.94
N ARG A 66 1.17 -0.69 -11.86
CA ARG A 66 -0.10 -0.72 -11.11
C ARG A 66 -0.41 0.62 -10.45
N VAL A 67 0.59 1.24 -9.82
CA VAL A 67 0.44 2.59 -9.22
C VAL A 67 0.02 3.61 -10.26
N LYS A 68 0.69 3.61 -11.43
CA LYS A 68 0.35 4.52 -12.53
C LYS A 68 -1.06 4.26 -13.08
N ALA A 69 -1.42 3.00 -13.32
CA ALA A 69 -2.74 2.63 -13.82
C ALA A 69 -3.85 3.01 -12.82
N TRP A 70 -3.62 2.80 -11.52
CA TRP A 70 -4.54 3.26 -10.48
C TRP A 70 -4.74 4.77 -10.55
N ARG A 71 -3.65 5.54 -10.63
CA ARG A 71 -3.68 7.01 -10.72
C ARG A 71 -4.55 7.45 -11.90
N GLU A 72 -4.34 6.84 -13.06
CA GLU A 72 -5.12 7.10 -14.28
C GLU A 72 -6.61 6.76 -14.11
N MET A 73 -6.95 5.66 -13.43
CA MET A 73 -8.36 5.32 -13.16
C MET A 73 -9.04 6.33 -12.24
N VAL A 74 -8.40 6.70 -11.13
CA VAL A 74 -9.00 7.64 -10.17
C VAL A 74 -9.03 9.09 -10.67
N GLU A 75 -8.20 9.46 -11.65
CA GLU A 75 -8.22 10.79 -12.29
C GLU A 75 -9.38 10.96 -13.27
N LYS A 76 -9.94 9.87 -13.80
CA LYS A 76 -11.09 9.92 -14.72
C LYS A 76 -12.40 10.25 -14.01
N ASP A 77 -12.55 9.86 -12.75
CA ASP A 77 -13.75 10.14 -11.97
C ASP A 77 -13.40 10.60 -10.52
N PRO A 78 -13.77 11.83 -10.14
CA PRO A 78 -13.66 12.32 -8.77
C PRO A 78 -14.32 11.44 -7.70
N SER A 79 -15.32 10.62 -8.05
CA SER A 79 -15.93 9.65 -7.13
C SER A 79 -14.94 8.55 -6.74
N LEU A 80 -14.18 8.02 -7.71
CA LEU A 80 -13.13 7.04 -7.46
C LEU A 80 -11.97 7.65 -6.68
N ALA A 81 -11.62 8.91 -6.91
CA ALA A 81 -10.63 9.61 -6.10
C ALA A 81 -11.07 9.82 -4.64
N ARG A 82 -12.38 9.88 -4.36
CA ARG A 82 -12.89 9.90 -2.96
C ARG A 82 -12.84 8.52 -2.32
N THR A 83 -13.23 7.49 -3.07
CA THR A 83 -13.22 6.09 -2.60
C THR A 83 -11.79 5.56 -2.42
N PHE A 84 -10.89 5.89 -3.33
CA PHE A 84 -9.49 5.45 -3.33
C PHE A 84 -8.57 6.68 -3.40
N PRO A 85 -8.41 7.42 -2.30
CA PRO A 85 -7.68 8.70 -2.32
C PRO A 85 -6.17 8.53 -2.42
N LEU A 86 -5.64 7.43 -1.90
CA LEU A 86 -4.22 7.12 -1.78
C LEU A 86 -3.98 5.62 -2.05
N VAL A 87 -2.73 5.24 -2.26
CA VAL A 87 -2.31 3.82 -2.34
C VAL A 87 -1.48 3.42 -1.13
N HIS A 88 -1.49 2.12 -0.86
CA HIS A 88 -0.59 1.47 0.09
C HIS A 88 0.38 0.59 -0.68
N LEU A 89 1.68 0.82 -0.53
CA LEU A 89 2.73 -0.08 -1.02
C LEU A 89 3.10 -1.08 0.08
N GLU A 90 2.76 -2.35 -0.08
CA GLU A 90 3.12 -3.41 0.85
C GLU A 90 4.31 -4.20 0.31
N GLY A 91 5.51 -3.63 0.52
CA GLY A 91 6.76 -4.08 -0.08
C GLY A 91 7.26 -3.17 -1.21
N PRO A 92 8.28 -3.60 -1.98
CA PRO A 92 8.91 -4.93 -1.97
C PRO A 92 9.95 -5.12 -0.85
N PHE A 93 10.09 -4.15 0.04
CA PHE A 93 11.09 -4.10 1.11
C PHE A 93 10.69 -4.90 2.34
N LEU A 94 10.37 -6.18 2.16
CA LEU A 94 9.92 -7.09 3.23
C LEU A 94 10.98 -8.15 3.53
N SER A 95 10.97 -8.73 4.73
CA SER A 95 11.87 -9.84 5.06
C SER A 95 11.65 -11.01 4.09
N PRO A 96 12.74 -11.58 3.50
CA PRO A 96 12.62 -12.72 2.59
C PRO A 96 12.43 -14.06 3.33
N GLU A 97 12.50 -14.06 4.66
CA GLU A 97 12.41 -15.26 5.49
C GLU A 97 11.00 -15.85 5.50
N ASP A 98 10.92 -17.19 5.51
CA ASP A 98 9.64 -17.88 5.66
C ASP A 98 9.09 -17.67 7.09
N GLY A 99 7.79 -17.42 7.19
CA GLY A 99 7.18 -16.82 8.37
C GLY A 99 6.88 -15.34 8.09
N PRO A 100 7.81 -14.40 8.36
CA PRO A 100 7.58 -12.96 8.17
C PRO A 100 7.11 -12.58 6.75
N ARG A 101 7.69 -13.18 5.71
CA ARG A 101 7.32 -12.92 4.31
C ARG A 101 5.85 -13.23 4.01
N GLY A 102 5.28 -14.24 4.68
CA GLY A 102 3.92 -14.72 4.40
C GLY A 102 3.72 -15.07 2.92
N ALA A 103 2.70 -14.47 2.30
CA ALA A 103 2.31 -14.73 0.92
C ALA A 103 3.18 -14.01 -0.14
N HIS A 104 4.05 -13.08 0.26
CA HIS A 104 4.80 -12.25 -0.69
C HIS A 104 5.87 -13.06 -1.44
N PRO A 105 5.96 -13.04 -2.77
CA PRO A 105 6.92 -13.85 -3.51
C PRO A 105 8.38 -13.54 -3.12
N ARG A 106 9.11 -14.55 -2.64
CA ARG A 106 10.51 -14.41 -2.17
C ARG A 106 11.42 -13.80 -3.23
N GLU A 107 11.22 -14.19 -4.49
CA GLU A 107 12.02 -13.73 -5.63
C GLU A 107 11.93 -12.23 -5.91
N TYR A 108 10.90 -11.55 -5.37
CA TYR A 108 10.71 -10.10 -5.50
C TYR A 108 10.94 -9.34 -4.20
N CYS A 109 11.24 -10.03 -3.09
CA CYS A 109 11.71 -9.35 -1.88
C CYS A 109 13.08 -8.72 -2.17
N ARG A 110 13.20 -7.41 -1.92
CA ARG A 110 14.41 -6.63 -2.17
C ARG A 110 14.74 -5.79 -0.96
N THR A 111 15.99 -5.38 -0.83
CA THR A 111 16.39 -4.37 0.14
C THR A 111 16.23 -2.97 -0.47
N PRO A 112 16.02 -1.92 0.33
CA PRO A 112 16.10 -0.55 -0.15
C PRO A 112 17.40 -0.20 -0.88
N LYS A 113 18.52 -0.85 -0.50
CA LYS A 113 19.80 -0.70 -1.21
C LYS A 113 19.79 -1.29 -2.63
N ASP A 114 19.01 -2.34 -2.88
CA ASP A 114 18.89 -2.93 -4.23
C ASP A 114 18.10 -2.02 -5.17
N LEU A 115 17.17 -1.22 -4.63
CA LEU A 115 16.25 -0.36 -5.39
C LEU A 115 16.22 1.08 -4.85
N PRO A 116 17.34 1.84 -4.91
CA PRO A 116 17.44 3.14 -4.26
C PRO A 116 16.50 4.21 -4.84
N ARG A 117 15.97 4.00 -6.05
CA ARG A 117 15.08 4.92 -6.77
C ARG A 117 13.60 4.56 -6.67
N PHE A 118 13.25 3.40 -6.11
CA PHE A 118 11.88 2.87 -6.19
C PHE A 118 10.84 3.81 -5.60
N LEU A 119 11.12 4.39 -4.43
CA LEU A 119 10.18 5.33 -3.80
C LEU A 119 9.97 6.58 -4.66
N ASP A 120 11.00 7.10 -5.31
CA ASP A 120 10.88 8.28 -6.19
C ASP A 120 10.03 7.94 -7.42
N GLN A 121 10.27 6.78 -8.02
CA GLN A 121 9.50 6.29 -9.17
C GLN A 121 8.03 6.04 -8.79
N ALA A 122 7.77 5.52 -7.59
CA ALA A 122 6.41 5.28 -7.11
C ALA A 122 5.69 6.60 -6.80
N LEU A 123 6.39 7.58 -6.22
CA LEU A 123 5.86 8.92 -6.00
C LEU A 123 5.52 9.60 -7.33
N GLU A 124 6.39 9.52 -8.33
CA GLU A 124 6.12 10.03 -9.67
C GLU A 124 4.90 9.32 -10.31
N ALA A 125 4.87 8.00 -10.27
CA ALA A 125 3.78 7.19 -10.83
C ALA A 125 2.42 7.47 -10.18
N SER A 126 2.39 7.69 -8.87
CA SER A 126 1.17 7.99 -8.10
C SER A 126 0.74 9.46 -8.19
N GLY A 127 1.58 10.35 -8.72
CA GLY A 127 1.37 11.78 -8.61
C GLY A 127 1.43 12.27 -7.16
N GLY A 128 2.30 11.66 -6.35
CA GLY A 128 2.50 11.98 -4.93
C GLY A 128 1.44 11.39 -3.98
N ARG A 129 0.63 10.42 -4.43
CA ARG A 129 -0.53 9.89 -3.70
C ARG A 129 -0.27 8.53 -3.04
N ILE A 130 0.91 8.36 -2.45
CA ILE A 130 1.22 7.21 -1.58
C ILE A 130 0.85 7.59 -0.15
N GLY A 131 -0.05 6.83 0.48
CA GLY A 131 -0.45 7.06 1.86
C GLY A 131 0.39 6.24 2.86
N ILE A 132 0.66 4.99 2.50
CA ILE A 132 1.36 4.03 3.38
C ILE A 132 2.43 3.28 2.59
N LEU A 133 3.60 3.11 3.22
CA LEU A 133 4.64 2.20 2.80
C LEU A 133 4.90 1.18 3.91
N THR A 134 4.60 -0.10 3.68
CA THR A 134 4.97 -1.19 4.59
C THR A 134 6.35 -1.73 4.24
N LEU A 135 7.24 -1.81 5.23
CA LEU A 135 8.59 -2.37 5.09
C LEU A 135 9.09 -3.09 6.34
N ALA A 136 10.12 -3.90 6.14
CA ALA A 136 10.87 -4.58 7.18
C ALA A 136 12.09 -3.73 7.59
N PRO A 137 12.15 -3.19 8.82
CA PRO A 137 13.17 -2.22 9.24
C PRO A 137 14.57 -2.80 9.41
N GLU A 138 14.72 -4.13 9.51
CA GLU A 138 16.00 -4.81 9.61
C GLU A 138 16.78 -4.86 8.28
N LEU A 139 16.13 -4.52 7.16
CA LEU A 139 16.75 -4.61 5.86
C LEU A 139 17.81 -3.50 5.63
N PRO A 140 18.89 -3.80 4.90
CA PRO A 140 19.87 -2.79 4.52
C PRO A 140 19.25 -1.58 3.81
N GLY A 141 19.46 -0.39 4.36
CA GLY A 141 18.93 0.87 3.81
C GLY A 141 17.51 1.23 4.26
N ALA A 142 16.90 0.44 5.16
CA ALA A 142 15.52 0.67 5.60
C ALA A 142 15.35 1.94 6.42
N LEU A 143 16.28 2.27 7.33
CA LEU A 143 16.17 3.49 8.15
C LEU A 143 16.25 4.76 7.28
N GLU A 144 17.16 4.80 6.31
CA GLU A 144 17.27 5.92 5.38
C GLU A 144 16.01 6.06 4.51
N LEU A 145 15.40 4.93 4.13
CA LEU A 145 14.14 4.91 3.42
C LEU A 145 12.97 5.39 4.30
N VAL A 146 12.92 4.97 5.57
CA VAL A 146 11.92 5.43 6.56
C VAL A 146 11.96 6.95 6.66
N GLU A 147 13.14 7.52 6.92
CA GLU A 147 13.29 8.98 7.02
C GLU A 147 12.86 9.69 5.74
N LYS A 148 13.20 9.13 4.57
CA LYS A 148 12.84 9.70 3.27
C LYS A 148 11.32 9.68 3.07
N ALA A 149 10.66 8.57 3.38
CA ALA A 149 9.21 8.41 3.27
C ALA A 149 8.47 9.34 4.25
N ALA A 150 8.91 9.40 5.50
CA ALA A 150 8.36 10.29 6.53
C ALA A 150 8.49 11.77 6.12
N ARG A 151 9.66 12.20 5.59
CA ARG A 151 9.84 13.56 5.04
C ARG A 151 8.93 13.86 3.85
N ALA A 152 8.51 12.85 3.10
CA ALA A 152 7.56 12.98 2.00
C ALA A 152 6.08 12.94 2.44
N GLY A 153 5.81 12.82 3.75
CA GLY A 153 4.46 12.74 4.31
C GLY A 153 3.79 11.37 4.17
N ILE A 154 4.57 10.31 3.87
CA ILE A 154 4.08 8.94 3.78
C ILE A 154 4.14 8.30 5.18
N THR A 155 3.08 7.60 5.58
CA THR A 155 3.10 6.78 6.81
C THR A 155 3.91 5.51 6.56
N VAL A 156 4.92 5.24 7.37
CA VAL A 156 5.71 4.01 7.25
C VAL A 156 5.18 2.97 8.23
N ALA A 157 4.63 1.86 7.72
CA ALA A 157 4.18 0.76 8.55
C ALA A 157 5.28 -0.31 8.66
N LEU A 158 5.57 -0.76 9.89
CA LEU A 158 6.53 -1.84 10.10
C LEU A 158 5.81 -3.18 10.03
N GLY A 159 6.12 -3.99 9.02
CA GLY A 159 5.43 -5.24 8.73
C GLY A 159 6.32 -6.24 8.01
N HIS A 160 5.91 -7.51 7.99
CA HIS A 160 6.65 -8.61 7.37
C HIS A 160 8.13 -8.64 7.78
N THR A 161 8.36 -8.51 9.09
CA THR A 161 9.67 -8.30 9.69
C THR A 161 9.96 -9.33 10.77
N ALA A 162 11.23 -9.71 10.89
CA ALA A 162 11.79 -10.45 12.02
C ALA A 162 12.66 -9.56 12.94
N ALA A 163 12.52 -8.24 12.82
CA ALA A 163 13.34 -7.27 13.52
C ALA A 163 13.26 -7.43 15.05
N SER A 164 14.40 -7.22 15.70
CA SER A 164 14.45 -7.09 17.14
C SER A 164 13.74 -5.81 17.59
N ARG A 165 13.37 -5.77 18.88
CA ARG A 165 12.79 -4.58 19.51
C ARG A 165 13.63 -3.31 19.30
N ASP A 166 14.95 -3.43 19.32
CA ASP A 166 15.85 -2.28 19.20
C ASP A 166 15.87 -1.74 17.76
N VAL A 167 15.79 -2.62 16.75
CA VAL A 167 15.65 -2.23 15.34
C VAL A 167 14.29 -1.57 15.10
N ILE A 168 13.21 -2.11 15.67
CA ILE A 168 11.87 -1.50 15.61
C ILE A 168 11.90 -0.09 16.23
N ARG A 169 12.53 0.06 17.41
CA ARG A 169 12.66 1.37 18.07
C ARG A 169 13.41 2.36 17.18
N ALA A 170 14.53 1.96 16.59
CA ALA A 170 15.30 2.82 15.69
C ALA A 170 14.48 3.28 14.47
N ALA A 171 13.64 2.41 13.91
CA ALA A 171 12.75 2.77 12.81
C ALA A 171 11.64 3.76 13.24
N VAL A 172 11.06 3.57 14.42
CA VAL A 172 10.09 4.54 14.99
C VAL A 172 10.76 5.89 15.22
N ASP A 173 11.97 5.90 15.79
CA ASP A 173 12.73 7.14 16.01
C ASP A 173 13.10 7.84 14.68
N ALA A 174 13.21 7.08 13.58
CA ALA A 174 13.43 7.61 12.22
C ALA A 174 12.15 8.10 11.52
N GLY A 175 10.96 7.86 12.09
CA GLY A 175 9.68 8.37 11.60
C GLY A 175 8.70 7.31 11.07
N ALA A 176 8.85 6.04 11.45
CA ALA A 176 7.81 5.02 11.27
C ALA A 176 6.68 5.14 12.29
#